data_AF-A0A9D3U698-F1
#
_entry.id   AF-A0A9D3U698-F1
#
_cell.length_a   1.000
_cell.length_b   1.000
_cell.length_c   1.000
_cell.angle_alpha   90.00
_cell.angle_beta   90.00
_cell.angle_gamma   90.00
#
_symmetry.space_group_name_H-M   'P 1'
#
loop_
_entity.id
_entity.type
_entity.pdbx_description
1 polymer ?
#
loop_
_entity_poly.entity_id
_entity_poly.type
_entity_poly.pdbx_seq_one_letter_code
_entity_poly.pdbx_strand_id
1 'polypeptide(L)'
;MKRFYDPDMEVEGFEDYIDDAFFYKSKYDYKLGNLMDYYGVKTEAEILSGGIMKMSRSFTKKRDAEAISLAVRSLRKEARSWFNEEGSELDEEIDDAYAKASAWYFVTYHPSYWGEYNEGMNRDHFLSFPWCVYDKLVQIKKEKAAFREALALSSLEHRFQRGLHLH
;
A
#
# COMPACT_ATOMS: atom_id res chain seq x y z
N MET A 1 17.52 4.49 2.39
CA MET A 1 16.25 3.92 1.87
C MET A 1 16.14 2.40 1.93
N LYS A 2 17.15 1.60 1.54
CA LYS A 2 17.11 0.11 1.50
C LYS A 2 16.71 -0.62 2.81
N ARG A 3 16.53 0.09 3.93
CA ARG A 3 16.23 -0.51 5.25
C ARG A 3 14.73 -0.67 5.56
N PHE A 4 13.82 -0.13 4.74
CA PHE A 4 12.38 -0.10 5.07
C PHE A 4 11.47 -0.82 4.07
N TYR A 5 12.02 -1.30 2.95
CA TYR A 5 11.26 -2.11 1.99
C TYR A 5 11.24 -3.58 2.47
N ASP A 6 10.08 -4.22 2.39
CA ASP A 6 9.89 -5.61 2.80
C ASP A 6 9.68 -6.52 1.58
N PRO A 7 10.70 -7.30 1.16
CA PRO A 7 10.59 -8.19 0.01
C PRO A 7 9.55 -9.30 0.17
N ASP A 8 9.08 -9.57 1.40
CA ASP A 8 8.00 -10.55 1.59
C ASP A 8 6.69 -10.07 0.98
N MET A 9 6.56 -8.78 0.69
CA MET A 9 5.37 -8.23 0.06
C MET A 9 5.32 -8.49 -1.44
N GLU A 10 6.41 -9.01 -2.04
CA GLU A 10 6.48 -9.39 -3.45
C GLU A 10 5.82 -10.75 -3.70
N VAL A 11 4.83 -10.76 -4.59
CA VAL A 11 4.09 -11.95 -5.05
C VAL A 11 4.43 -12.20 -6.51
N GLU A 12 4.60 -13.45 -6.92
CA GLU A 12 4.91 -13.80 -8.31
C GLU A 12 3.90 -13.16 -9.29
N GLY A 13 4.41 -12.60 -10.39
CA GLY A 13 3.60 -11.93 -11.41
C GLY A 13 3.23 -10.47 -11.09
N PHE A 14 3.69 -9.90 -9.98
CA PHE A 14 3.40 -8.50 -9.66
C PHE A 14 4.00 -7.51 -10.66
N GLU A 15 5.09 -7.90 -11.33
CA GLU A 15 5.79 -7.07 -12.31
C GLU A 15 4.89 -6.69 -13.49
N ASP A 16 3.96 -7.57 -13.85
CA ASP A 16 3.00 -7.36 -14.95
C ASP A 16 2.03 -6.20 -14.67
N TYR A 17 1.89 -5.78 -13.40
CA TYR A 17 0.99 -4.71 -12.95
C TYR A 17 1.71 -3.43 -12.52
N ILE A 18 3.04 -3.35 -12.71
CA ILE A 18 3.83 -2.19 -12.27
C ILE A 18 3.37 -0.90 -12.96
N ASP A 19 3.10 -0.94 -14.26
CA ASP A 19 2.72 0.25 -15.04
C ASP A 19 1.35 0.79 -14.59
N ASP A 20 0.36 -0.09 -14.42
CA ASP A 20 -0.96 0.29 -13.91
C ASP A 20 -0.89 0.78 -12.46
N ALA A 21 -0.11 0.11 -11.61
CA ALA A 21 0.15 0.54 -10.24
C ALA A 21 0.79 1.94 -10.20
N PHE A 22 1.76 2.21 -11.08
CA PHE A 22 2.41 3.52 -11.19
C PHE A 22 1.42 4.61 -11.62
N PHE A 23 0.57 4.32 -12.61
CA PHE A 23 -0.48 5.22 -13.06
C PHE A 23 -1.46 5.56 -11.93
N TYR A 24 -1.98 4.55 -11.23
CA TYR A 24 -2.92 4.77 -10.14
C TYR A 24 -2.30 5.43 -8.91
N LYS A 25 -1.04 5.13 -8.60
CA LYS A 25 -0.28 5.83 -7.56
C LYS A 25 -0.14 7.31 -7.90
N SER A 26 0.23 7.65 -9.14
CA SER A 26 0.33 9.03 -9.60
C SER A 26 -1.01 9.76 -9.50
N LYS A 27 -2.09 9.11 -9.92
CA LYS A 27 -3.46 9.64 -9.83
C LYS A 27 -3.90 9.85 -8.38
N TYR A 28 -3.60 8.91 -7.49
CA TYR A 28 -3.89 9.01 -6.07
C TYR A 28 -3.16 10.17 -5.42
N ASP A 29 -1.84 10.26 -5.64
CA ASP A 29 -0.98 11.28 -5.07
C ASP A 29 -1.40 12.68 -5.50
N TYR A 30 -1.74 12.84 -6.78
CA TYR A 30 -2.27 14.10 -7.30
C TYR A 30 -3.54 14.52 -6.56
N LYS A 31 -4.51 13.59 -6.40
CA LYS A 31 -5.77 13.86 -5.71
C LYS A 31 -5.56 14.15 -4.22
N LEU A 32 -4.72 13.37 -3.53
CA LEU A 32 -4.43 13.57 -2.12
C LEU A 32 -3.73 14.91 -1.88
N GLY A 33 -2.71 15.23 -2.70
CA GLY A 33 -2.01 16.51 -2.63
C GLY A 33 -2.93 17.69 -2.89
N ASN A 34 -3.88 17.58 -3.82
CA ASN A 34 -4.88 18.63 -4.05
C ASN A 34 -5.83 18.81 -2.85
N LEU A 35 -6.21 17.73 -2.17
CA LEU A 35 -6.97 17.83 -0.92
C LEU A 35 -6.14 18.52 0.17
N MET A 36 -4.86 18.18 0.29
CA MET A 36 -3.94 18.81 1.23
C MET A 36 -3.82 20.32 0.98
N ASP A 37 -3.59 20.73 -0.27
CA ASP A 37 -3.50 22.14 -0.65
C ASP A 37 -4.82 22.89 -0.40
N TYR A 38 -5.95 22.29 -0.77
CA TYR A 38 -7.27 22.88 -0.60
C TYR A 38 -7.60 23.15 0.87
N TYR A 39 -7.25 22.21 1.76
CA TYR A 39 -7.50 22.32 3.19
C TYR A 39 -6.33 22.93 3.98
N GLY A 40 -5.23 23.30 3.31
CA GLY A 40 -4.03 23.85 3.94
C GLY A 40 -3.32 22.88 4.88
N VAL A 41 -3.44 21.57 4.65
CA VAL A 41 -2.76 20.52 5.42
C VAL A 41 -1.39 20.26 4.81
N LYS A 42 -0.35 20.17 5.65
CA LYS A 42 1.02 20.10 5.15
C LYS A 42 1.51 18.66 4.96
N THR A 43 1.02 17.74 5.76
CA THR A 43 1.54 16.38 5.79
C THR A 43 0.46 15.33 5.56
N GLU A 44 0.86 14.22 4.96
CA GLU A 44 0.00 13.05 4.77
C GLU A 44 -0.52 12.50 6.13
N ALA A 45 0.32 12.49 7.16
CA ALA A 45 -0.07 12.01 8.48
C ALA A 45 -1.22 12.84 9.10
N GLU A 46 -1.18 14.17 8.96
CA GLU A 46 -2.23 15.06 9.46
C GLU A 46 -3.55 14.85 8.73
N ILE A 47 -3.54 14.78 7.40
CA ILE A 47 -4.77 14.63 6.61
C ILE A 47 -5.43 13.26 6.82
N LEU A 48 -4.63 12.21 7.01
CA LEU A 48 -5.13 10.84 7.19
C LEU A 48 -5.58 10.54 8.62
N SER A 49 -4.92 11.13 9.63
CA SER A 49 -5.30 10.95 11.04
C SER A 49 -6.48 11.81 11.46
N GLY A 50 -6.84 12.83 10.66
CA GLY A 50 -7.79 13.87 11.06
C GLY A 50 -7.24 14.80 12.15
N GLY A 51 -5.97 14.63 12.53
CA GLY A 51 -5.28 15.43 13.53
C GLY A 51 -4.69 16.70 12.92
N ILE A 52 -5.53 17.70 12.65
CA ILE A 52 -5.04 19.01 12.18
C ILE A 52 -4.35 19.73 13.34
N MET A 53 -3.02 19.64 13.42
CA MET A 53 -2.24 20.37 14.41
C MET A 53 -2.14 21.85 14.03
N LYS A 54 -2.94 22.68 14.72
CA LYS A 54 -2.83 24.14 14.87
C LYS A 54 -2.42 24.95 13.61
N MET A 55 -3.41 25.59 12.99
CA MET A 55 -3.26 26.95 12.49
C MET A 55 -4.32 27.85 13.12
N SER A 56 -3.89 29.03 13.55
CA SER A 56 -4.71 30.04 14.22
C SER A 56 -5.72 30.66 13.24
N ARG A 57 -6.99 30.27 13.36
CA ARG A 57 -8.18 31.16 13.26
C ARG A 57 -9.46 30.37 13.57
N SER A 58 -10.04 30.68 14.72
CA SER A 58 -11.45 30.60 15.11
C SER A 58 -12.40 29.55 14.46
N PHE A 59 -12.85 28.59 15.29
CA PHE A 59 -14.25 28.14 15.43
C PHE A 59 -15.04 27.45 14.28
N THR A 60 -14.42 26.79 13.28
CA THR A 60 -15.09 25.79 12.39
C THR A 60 -14.46 24.39 12.38
N LYS A 61 -13.54 24.12 13.32
CA LYS A 61 -12.66 22.93 13.35
C LYS A 61 -13.33 21.57 13.14
N LYS A 62 -14.53 21.34 13.71
CA LYS A 62 -15.18 20.02 13.64
C LYS A 62 -15.75 19.74 12.25
N ARG A 63 -16.42 20.72 11.64
CA ARG A 63 -17.04 20.58 10.32
C ARG A 63 -15.99 20.43 9.23
N ASP A 64 -14.88 21.15 9.34
CA ASP A 64 -13.78 21.07 8.39
C ASP A 64 -13.02 19.73 8.53
N ALA A 65 -12.80 19.25 9.75
CA ALA A 65 -12.22 17.93 9.99
C ALA A 65 -13.12 16.78 9.49
N GLU A 66 -14.44 16.90 9.66
CA GLU A 66 -15.41 15.94 9.11
C GLU A 66 -15.40 15.96 7.58
N ALA A 67 -15.36 17.14 6.95
CA ALA A 67 -15.28 17.28 5.50
C ALA A 67 -13.99 16.68 4.94
N ILE A 68 -12.84 16.95 5.56
CA ILE A 68 -11.55 16.35 5.21
C ILE A 68 -11.62 14.82 5.33
N SER A 69 -12.14 14.32 6.45
CA SER A 69 -12.28 12.88 6.69
C SER A 69 -13.16 12.21 5.64
N LEU A 70 -14.25 12.87 5.23
CA LEU A 70 -15.13 12.39 4.16
C LEU A 70 -14.43 12.40 2.79
N ALA A 71 -13.70 13.46 2.46
CA ALA A 71 -12.97 13.57 1.21
C ALA A 71 -11.87 12.50 1.09
N VAL A 72 -11.07 12.30 2.15
CA VAL A 72 -10.05 11.24 2.22
C VAL A 72 -10.69 9.86 2.12
N ARG A 73 -11.80 9.63 2.83
CA ARG A 73 -12.54 8.35 2.75
C ARG A 73 -13.08 8.12 1.34
N SER A 74 -13.57 9.15 0.67
CA SER A 74 -14.03 9.06 -0.72
C SER A 74 -12.87 8.71 -1.65
N LEU A 75 -11.71 9.34 -1.50
CA LEU A 75 -10.52 9.04 -2.29
C LEU A 75 -10.07 7.59 -2.10
N ARG A 76 -10.04 7.09 -0.85
CA ARG A 76 -9.70 5.68 -0.57
C ARG A 76 -10.70 4.70 -1.20
N LYS A 77 -11.99 5.04 -1.20
CA LYS A 77 -13.02 4.23 -1.88
C LYS A 77 -12.84 4.23 -3.39
N GLU A 78 -12.51 5.39 -3.96
CA GLU A 78 -12.25 5.53 -5.39
C GLU A 78 -11.01 4.73 -5.81
N ALA A 79 -9.91 4.83 -5.06
CA ALA A 79 -8.73 4.00 -5.28
C ALA A 79 -9.07 2.51 -5.23
N ARG A 80 -9.86 2.08 -4.24
CA ARG A 80 -10.34 0.69 -4.18
C ARG A 80 -11.21 0.29 -5.37
N SER A 81 -11.95 1.20 -6.00
CA SER A 81 -12.73 0.87 -7.19
C SER A 81 -11.83 0.65 -8.39
N TRP A 82 -10.79 1.47 -8.59
CA TRP A 82 -9.79 1.25 -9.65
C TRP A 82 -9.16 -0.14 -9.55
N PHE A 83 -8.84 -0.58 -8.34
CA PHE A 83 -8.29 -1.92 -8.10
C PHE A 83 -9.23 -3.05 -8.51
N ASN A 84 -10.55 -2.86 -8.35
CA ASN A 84 -11.56 -3.88 -8.64
C ASN A 84 -12.04 -3.85 -10.10
N GLU A 85 -11.97 -2.70 -10.78
CA GLU A 85 -12.50 -2.49 -12.13
C GLU A 85 -11.65 -3.18 -13.22
N GLU A 86 -10.36 -3.42 -12.97
CA GLU A 86 -9.43 -4.07 -13.93
C GLU A 86 -9.47 -5.61 -13.88
N GLY A 87 -10.51 -6.23 -13.31
CA GLY A 87 -10.55 -7.68 -13.06
C GLY A 87 -11.91 -8.34 -13.30
N SER A 88 -12.61 -7.99 -14.39
CA SER A 88 -13.88 -8.62 -14.75
C SER A 88 -13.69 -9.74 -15.78
N GLU A 89 -13.19 -10.91 -15.37
CA GLU A 89 -13.39 -12.23 -16.04
C GLU A 89 -12.81 -13.40 -15.18
N LEU A 90 -13.66 -13.99 -14.33
CA LEU A 90 -13.67 -15.34 -13.68
C LEU A 90 -12.35 -16.11 -13.35
N ASP A 91 -12.29 -16.58 -12.08
CA ASP A 91 -11.43 -17.62 -11.45
C ASP A 91 -9.89 -17.44 -11.46
N GLU A 92 -9.29 -16.66 -12.37
CA GLU A 92 -7.91 -16.16 -12.24
C GLU A 92 -7.79 -14.98 -11.23
N GLU A 93 -8.93 -14.55 -10.69
CA GLU A 93 -9.15 -13.34 -9.87
C GLU A 93 -8.39 -13.25 -8.53
N ILE A 94 -8.01 -14.38 -7.90
CA ILE A 94 -7.42 -14.34 -6.54
C ILE A 94 -5.93 -14.06 -6.59
N ASP A 95 -5.18 -14.80 -7.41
CA ASP A 95 -3.73 -14.62 -7.55
C ASP A 95 -3.40 -13.27 -8.22
N ASP A 96 -4.20 -12.88 -9.22
CA ASP A 96 -4.16 -11.57 -9.85
C ASP A 96 -4.33 -10.42 -8.84
N ALA A 97 -5.27 -10.54 -7.89
CA ALA A 97 -5.45 -9.53 -6.86
C ALA A 97 -4.25 -9.39 -5.92
N TYR A 98 -3.55 -10.48 -5.58
CA TYR A 98 -2.35 -10.39 -4.75
C TYR A 98 -1.16 -9.81 -5.51
N ALA A 99 -0.99 -10.19 -6.78
CA ALA A 99 0.02 -9.60 -7.67
C ALA A 99 -0.19 -8.09 -7.85
N LYS A 100 -1.43 -7.65 -8.13
CA LYS A 100 -1.80 -6.23 -8.20
C LYS A 100 -1.51 -5.49 -6.89
N ALA A 101 -1.90 -6.06 -5.74
CA ALA A 101 -1.64 -5.43 -4.44
C ALA A 101 -0.14 -5.34 -4.13
N SER A 102 0.63 -6.37 -4.51
CA SER A 102 2.09 -6.39 -4.45
C SER A 102 2.69 -5.28 -5.31
N ALA A 103 2.21 -5.08 -6.54
CA ALA A 103 2.64 -4.00 -7.42
C ALA A 103 2.38 -2.62 -6.80
N TRP A 104 1.20 -2.41 -6.22
CA TRP A 104 0.86 -1.17 -5.51
C TRP A 104 1.79 -0.91 -4.32
N TYR A 105 2.15 -1.94 -3.57
CA TYR A 105 3.14 -1.86 -2.49
C TYR A 105 4.53 -1.52 -3.06
N PHE A 106 4.95 -2.20 -4.13
CA PHE A 106 6.26 -2.03 -4.76
C PHE A 106 6.48 -0.60 -5.25
N VAL A 107 5.57 -0.09 -6.09
CA VAL A 107 5.70 1.28 -6.64
C VAL A 107 5.61 2.36 -5.55
N THR A 108 5.04 2.04 -4.38
CA THR A 108 4.97 2.99 -3.27
C THR A 108 6.21 2.96 -2.38
N TYR A 109 6.78 1.80 -2.07
CA TYR A 109 7.83 1.69 -1.05
C TYR A 109 9.20 1.33 -1.60
N HIS A 110 9.28 0.78 -2.81
CA HIS A 110 10.55 0.35 -3.36
C HIS A 110 11.41 1.58 -3.66
N PRO A 111 12.71 1.60 -3.28
CA PRO A 111 13.57 2.77 -3.43
C PRO A 111 13.72 3.30 -4.87
N SER A 112 13.44 2.47 -5.88
CA SER A 112 13.50 2.89 -7.29
C SER A 112 12.38 3.84 -7.71
N TYR A 113 11.28 3.90 -6.95
CA TYR A 113 10.13 4.77 -7.25
C TYR A 113 10.07 6.00 -6.35
N TRP A 114 11.07 6.18 -5.49
CA TRP A 114 11.07 7.26 -4.54
C TRP A 114 11.32 8.61 -5.23
N GLY A 115 10.33 9.49 -5.20
CA GLY A 115 10.41 10.80 -5.84
C GLY A 115 10.01 10.82 -7.32
N GLU A 116 9.55 9.69 -7.87
CA GLU A 116 9.02 9.59 -9.25
C GLU A 116 7.57 10.13 -9.38
N TYR A 117 6.98 10.59 -8.26
CA TYR A 117 5.62 11.11 -8.19
C TYR A 117 5.61 12.61 -7.86
N ASN A 118 4.53 13.30 -8.24
CA ASN A 118 4.34 14.73 -7.98
C ASN A 118 5.46 15.62 -8.55
N GLU A 119 6.07 15.22 -9.67
CA GLU A 119 7.09 16.02 -10.34
C GLU A 119 6.61 17.46 -10.60
N GLY A 120 7.45 18.43 -10.24
CA GLY A 120 7.14 19.85 -10.40
C GLY A 120 6.15 20.44 -9.38
N MET A 121 5.58 19.63 -8.46
CA MET A 121 4.63 20.11 -7.45
C MET A 121 5.28 20.39 -6.08
N ASN A 122 6.55 20.03 -5.89
CA ASN A 122 7.29 20.17 -4.62
C ASN A 122 6.54 19.55 -3.42
N ARG A 123 5.93 18.38 -3.64
CA ARG A 123 5.21 17.60 -2.62
C ARG A 123 6.07 16.42 -2.17
N ASP A 124 5.84 15.97 -0.94
CA ASP A 124 6.48 14.76 -0.41
C ASP A 124 6.02 13.49 -1.14
N HIS A 125 6.79 12.43 -0.98
CA HIS A 125 6.41 11.09 -1.45
C HIS A 125 5.34 10.49 -0.50
N PHE A 126 4.12 10.32 -1.00
CA PHE A 126 3.01 9.80 -0.20
C PHE A 126 3.03 8.27 -0.11
N LEU A 127 2.68 7.76 1.08
CA LEU A 127 2.83 6.37 1.50
C LEU A 127 1.50 5.65 1.69
N SER A 128 0.36 6.33 1.62
CA SER A 128 -0.95 5.75 2.00
C SER A 128 -1.68 5.02 0.89
N PHE A 129 -1.25 5.16 -0.37
CA PHE A 129 -1.89 4.53 -1.53
C PHE A 129 -2.14 3.02 -1.38
N PRO A 130 -1.14 2.16 -1.11
CA PRO A 130 -1.33 0.71 -1.08
C PRO A 130 -2.20 0.27 0.11
N TRP A 131 -2.27 1.07 1.18
CA TRP A 131 -3.19 0.82 2.30
C TRP A 131 -4.67 0.96 1.91
N CYS A 132 -4.99 1.47 0.73
CA CYS A 132 -6.34 1.40 0.17
C CYS A 132 -6.80 -0.05 -0.04
N VAL A 133 -5.87 -1.02 -0.18
CA VAL A 133 -6.12 -2.46 -0.33
C VAL A 133 -5.47 -3.28 0.80
N TYR A 134 -5.46 -2.72 2.01
CA TYR A 134 -4.81 -3.32 3.18
C TYR A 134 -5.21 -4.78 3.45
N ASP A 135 -6.42 -5.19 3.10
CA ASP A 135 -6.92 -6.55 3.28
C ASP A 135 -6.09 -7.56 2.48
N LYS A 136 -5.69 -7.21 1.25
CA LYS A 136 -4.83 -8.04 0.39
C LYS A 136 -3.40 -8.06 0.89
N LEU A 137 -2.85 -6.90 1.26
CA LEU A 137 -1.50 -6.79 1.82
C LEU A 137 -1.31 -7.60 3.10
N VAL A 138 -2.30 -7.56 4.00
CA VAL A 138 -2.29 -8.35 5.23
C VAL A 138 -2.31 -9.84 4.93
N GLN A 139 -3.06 -10.26 3.90
CA GLN A 139 -3.17 -11.65 3.51
C GLN A 139 -1.86 -12.17 2.87
N ILE A 140 -1.23 -11.40 1.98
CA ILE A 140 0.12 -11.69 1.45
C ILE A 140 1.10 -11.94 2.59
N LYS A 141 1.13 -11.05 3.59
CA LYS A 141 2.08 -11.19 4.71
C LYS A 141 1.79 -12.42 5.56
N LYS A 142 0.53 -12.78 5.76
CA LYS A 142 0.13 -14.01 6.48
C LYS A 142 0.58 -15.27 5.75
N GLU A 143 0.38 -15.34 4.44
CA GLU A 143 0.76 -16.50 3.63
C GLU A 143 2.27 -16.70 3.61
N LYS A 144 3.05 -15.61 3.48
CA LYS A 144 4.51 -15.66 3.56
C LYS A 144 5.01 -16.10 4.93
N ALA A 145 4.36 -15.69 6.02
CA ALA A 145 4.70 -16.15 7.36
C ALA A 145 4.42 -17.66 7.52
N ALA A 146 3.24 -18.12 7.09
CA ALA A 146 2.86 -19.53 7.14
C ALA A 146 3.80 -20.41 6.30
N PHE A 147 4.18 -19.96 5.10
CA PHE A 147 5.14 -20.66 4.24
C PHE A 147 6.51 -20.81 4.89
N ARG A 148 7.00 -19.76 5.56
CA ARG A 148 8.28 -19.80 6.30
C ARG A 148 8.23 -20.77 7.48
N GLU A 149 7.12 -20.81 8.21
CA GLU A 149 6.92 -21.78 9.30
C GLU A 149 6.94 -23.22 8.78
N ALA A 150 6.23 -23.50 7.68
CA ALA A 150 6.23 -24.82 7.05
C ALA A 150 7.63 -25.24 6.53
N LEU A 151 8.38 -24.31 5.94
CA LEU A 151 9.78 -24.55 5.53
C LEU A 151 10.69 -24.83 6.73
N ALA A 152 10.52 -24.11 7.84
CA ALA A 152 11.31 -24.34 9.04
C ALA A 152 11.04 -25.73 9.65
N LEU A 153 9.78 -26.15 9.68
CA LEU A 153 9.38 -27.49 10.15
C LEU A 153 9.93 -28.60 9.25
N SER A 154 9.76 -28.49 7.93
CA SER A 154 10.29 -29.50 6.99
C SER A 154 11.81 -29.62 7.02
N SER A 155 12.53 -28.48 7.16
CA SER A 155 13.98 -28.47 7.36
C SER A 155 14.39 -29.17 8.66
N LEU A 156 13.62 -28.97 9.75
CA LEU A 156 13.86 -29.63 11.03
C LEU A 156 13.62 -31.15 10.94
N GLU A 157 12.52 -31.58 10.34
CA GLU A 157 12.21 -33.00 10.10
C GLU A 157 13.30 -33.68 9.27
N HIS A 158 13.75 -33.05 8.19
CA HIS A 158 14.81 -33.59 7.35
C HIS A 158 16.17 -33.67 8.07
N ARG A 159 16.42 -32.82 9.08
CA ARG A 159 17.59 -32.94 9.96
C ARG A 159 17.44 -34.11 10.94
N PHE A 160 16.26 -34.30 11.52
CA PHE A 160 16.00 -35.44 12.41
C PHE A 160 16.12 -36.79 11.68
N GLN A 161 15.55 -36.92 10.48
CA GLN A 161 15.64 -38.14 9.68
C GLN A 161 17.08 -38.52 9.31
N ARG A 162 17.91 -37.53 8.96
CA ARG A 162 19.34 -37.76 8.67
C ARG A 162 20.14 -38.15 9.90
N GLY A 163 19.80 -37.63 11.08
CA GLY A 163 20.44 -38.05 12.35
C GLY A 163 20.11 -39.48 12.75
N LEU A 164 18.91 -39.96 12.43
CA LEU A 164 18.46 -41.31 12.76
C LEU A 164 18.99 -42.41 11.83
N HIS A 165 19.40 -42.07 10.61
CA HIS A 165 20.00 -43.01 9.63
C HIS A 165 21.52 -43.21 9.80
N LEU A 166 22.15 -42.54 10.77
CA LEU A 166 23.60 -42.63 11.04
C LEU A 166 23.95 -43.63 12.17
N HIS A 167 23.04 -44.56 12.50
CA HIS A 167 23.23 -45.59 13.52
C HIS A 167 23.03 -47.00 12.97
#